data_AF-K9W187-F1
#
_entry.id   AF-K9W187-F1
#
_cell.length_a   1.000
_cell.length_b   1.000
_cell.length_c   1.000
_cell.angle_alpha   90.00
_cell.angle_beta   90.00
_cell.angle_gamma   90.00
#
_symmetry.space_group_name_H-M   'P 1'
#
loop_
_entity.id
_entity.type
_entity.pdbx_description
1 polymer ?
#
loop_
_entity_poly.entity_id
_entity_poly.type
_entity_poly.pdbx_seq_one_letter_code
_entity_poly.pdbx_strand_id
1 'polypeptide(L)'
;MLDTGASLNVLPYHVGLALGAVWEEQTLSIALAGNLAPVEARGLAVVGQISNFPPVRLAFAWAKSNDPPIILGQLNFFMEFDVCFYRSQLAFEVCPKFRDN
;
A
#
# COMPACT_ATOMS: atom_id res chain seq x y z
N MET A 1 -4.91 -0.30 -6.43
CA MET A 1 -6.03 0.66 -6.27
C MET A 1 -5.55 1.79 -5.38
N LEU A 2 -5.82 3.04 -5.78
CA LEU A 2 -5.57 4.22 -4.96
C LEU A 2 -6.88 4.55 -4.23
N ASP A 3 -6.84 4.57 -2.90
CA ASP A 3 -8.05 4.68 -2.08
C ASP A 3 -7.86 5.73 -0.99
N THR A 4 -8.45 6.90 -1.21
CA THR A 4 -8.40 8.00 -0.23
C THR A 4 -9.23 7.72 1.02
N GLY A 5 -10.15 6.75 0.99
CA GLY A 5 -10.93 6.31 2.14
C GLY A 5 -10.22 5.28 3.01
N ALA A 6 -9.13 4.68 2.52
CA ALA A 6 -8.31 3.74 3.27
C ALA A 6 -7.24 4.47 4.08
N SER A 7 -7.18 4.21 5.39
CA SER A 7 -6.13 4.78 6.25
C SER A 7 -4.75 4.16 6.01
N LEU A 8 -4.68 2.89 5.65
CA LEU A 8 -3.44 2.13 5.48
C LEU A 8 -3.33 1.58 4.06
N ASN A 9 -2.09 1.35 3.61
CA ASN A 9 -1.87 0.48 2.46
C ASN A 9 -2.18 -0.97 2.84
N VAL A 10 -2.76 -1.74 1.92
CA VAL A 10 -3.03 -3.18 2.08
C VAL A 10 -2.34 -3.96 0.98
N LEU A 11 -1.59 -4.99 1.37
CA LEU A 11 -0.93 -5.91 0.45
C LEU A 11 -1.60 -7.30 0.54
N PRO A 12 -2.00 -7.93 -0.56
CA PRO A 12 -2.56 -9.28 -0.53
C PRO A 12 -1.49 -10.34 -0.21
N TYR A 13 -1.92 -11.49 0.31
CA TYR A 13 -1.03 -12.54 0.80
C TYR A 13 -0.02 -12.98 -0.27
N HIS A 14 -0.54 -13.38 -1.45
CA HIS A 14 0.27 -13.86 -2.57
C HIS A 14 1.30 -12.83 -3.07
N VAL A 15 1.00 -11.52 -2.98
CA VAL A 15 1.94 -10.49 -3.44
C VAL A 15 3.15 -10.41 -2.51
N GLY A 16 2.93 -10.45 -1.18
CA GLY A 16 4.05 -10.47 -0.23
C GLY A 16 4.93 -11.71 -0.41
N LEU A 17 4.33 -12.88 -0.67
CA LEU A 17 5.08 -14.09 -1.00
C LEU A 17 5.90 -13.94 -2.29
N ALA A 18 5.32 -13.35 -3.34
CA ALA A 18 6.02 -13.11 -4.60
C ALA A 18 7.19 -12.12 -4.46
N LEU A 19 7.13 -11.23 -3.46
CA LEU A 19 8.23 -10.33 -3.08
C LEU A 19 9.28 -11.00 -2.19
N GLY A 20 9.12 -12.29 -1.86
CA GLY A 20 10.03 -13.06 -1.01
C GLY A 20 9.84 -12.84 0.49
N ALA A 21 8.74 -12.21 0.91
CA ALA A 21 8.45 -12.03 2.33
C ALA A 21 8.00 -13.37 2.96
N VAL A 22 8.46 -13.63 4.19
CA VAL A 22 8.06 -14.78 4.99
C VAL A 22 7.03 -14.33 6.01
N TRP A 23 5.83 -14.93 5.96
CA TRP A 23 4.69 -14.52 6.80
C TRP A 23 5.00 -14.66 8.28
N GLU A 24 5.60 -15.79 8.66
CA GLU A 24 5.92 -16.17 10.04
C GLU A 24 6.96 -15.24 10.69
N GLU A 25 7.82 -14.60 9.89
CA GLU A 25 8.82 -13.62 10.38
C GLU A 25 8.19 -12.27 10.70
N GLN A 26 6.99 -11.98 10.21
CA GLN A 26 6.29 -10.74 10.53
C GLN A 26 5.57 -10.89 11.87
N THR A 27 5.93 -10.05 12.84
CA THR A 27 5.43 -10.14 14.23
C THR A 27 4.45 -9.03 14.61
N LEU A 28 4.46 -7.92 13.86
CA LEU A 28 3.56 -6.80 14.10
C LEU A 28 2.17 -7.13 13.57
N SER A 29 1.20 -7.37 14.45
CA SER A 29 -0.21 -7.55 14.08
C SER A 29 -0.86 -6.19 13.77
N ILE A 30 -1.63 -6.12 12.68
CA ILE A 30 -2.36 -4.93 12.26
C ILE A 30 -3.85 -5.24 12.22
N ALA A 31 -4.64 -4.47 12.97
CA ALA A 31 -6.09 -4.55 12.91
C ALA A 31 -6.60 -3.87 11.64
N LEU A 32 -7.29 -4.63 10.78
CA LEU A 32 -8.01 -4.09 9.63
C LEU A 32 -9.45 -3.70 10.00
N ALA A 33 -10.08 -2.91 9.14
CA ALA A 33 -11.45 -2.43 9.33
C ALA A 33 -12.32 -2.69 8.09
N GLY A 34 -13.61 -2.40 8.20
CA GLY A 34 -14.57 -2.61 7.11
C GLY A 34 -14.65 -4.07 6.69
N ASN A 35 -14.70 -4.31 5.37
CA ASN A 35 -14.84 -5.66 4.81
C ASN A 35 -13.63 -6.57 5.10
N LEU A 36 -12.48 -6.00 5.49
CA LEU A 36 -11.27 -6.75 5.83
C LEU A 36 -11.09 -6.93 7.33
N ALA A 37 -12.00 -6.44 8.18
CA ALA A 37 -11.95 -6.63 9.62
C ALA A 37 -11.71 -8.08 10.10
N PRO A 38 -12.27 -9.13 9.46
CA PRO A 38 -12.02 -10.51 9.89
C PRO A 38 -10.68 -11.08 9.40
N VAL A 39 -9.93 -10.36 8.55
CA VAL A 39 -8.70 -10.85 7.92
C VAL A 39 -7.50 -10.55 8.81
N GLU A 40 -6.72 -11.59 9.14
CA GLU A 40 -5.43 -11.42 9.83
C GLU A 40 -4.50 -10.59 8.93
N ALA A 41 -3.88 -9.55 9.49
CA ALA A 41 -2.87 -8.78 8.79
C ALA A 41 -1.64 -8.54 9.65
N ARG A 42 -0.49 -8.46 8.99
CA ARG A 42 0.80 -8.20 9.61
C ARG A 42 1.49 -7.01 8.95
N GLY A 43 2.30 -6.29 9.71
CA GLY A 43 3.11 -5.22 9.16
C GLY A 43 4.17 -5.78 8.20
N LEU A 44 4.24 -5.23 7.00
CA LEU A 44 5.30 -5.52 6.04
C LEU A 44 5.81 -4.22 5.42
N ALA A 45 7.13 -4.00 5.47
CA ALA A 45 7.77 -2.88 4.79
C ALA A 45 8.45 -3.38 3.50
N VAL A 46 8.14 -2.74 2.38
CA VAL A 46 8.72 -3.05 1.07
C VAL A 46 9.33 -1.81 0.47
N VAL A 47 10.35 -1.96 -0.37
CA VAL A 47 10.83 -0.84 -1.20
C VAL A 47 10.13 -0.93 -2.54
N GLY A 48 9.42 0.14 -2.90
CA GLY A 48 8.67 0.23 -4.15
C GLY A 48 9.22 1.36 -5.02
N GLN A 49 9.25 1.13 -6.33
CA GLN A 49 9.52 2.18 -7.32
C GLN A 49 8.25 2.41 -8.13
N ILE A 50 7.86 3.69 -8.23
CA ILE A 50 6.73 4.13 -9.05
C ILE A 50 7.29 4.91 -10.22
N SER A 51 7.01 4.47 -11.44
CA SER A 51 7.57 5.10 -12.64
C SER A 51 9.10 5.25 -12.53
N ASN A 52 9.62 6.42 -12.86
CA ASN A 52 11.03 6.82 -12.74
C ASN A 52 11.35 7.59 -11.45
N PHE A 53 10.47 7.56 -10.44
CA PHE A 53 10.74 8.23 -9.17
C PHE A 53 11.79 7.48 -8.35
N PRO A 54 12.47 8.17 -7.40
CA PRO A 54 13.32 7.50 -6.43
C PRO A 54 12.53 6.40 -5.68
N PRO A 55 13.13 5.22 -5.43
CA PRO A 55 12.48 4.18 -4.65
C PRO A 55 12.13 4.68 -3.25
N VAL A 56 10.92 4.37 -2.78
CA VAL A 56 10.45 4.74 -1.45
C VAL A 56 10.13 3.50 -0.62
N ARG A 57 10.29 3.62 0.70
CA ARG A 57 9.87 2.56 1.63
C ARG A 57 8.37 2.68 1.87
N LEU A 58 7.63 1.67 1.42
CA LEU A 58 6.21 1.57 1.64
C LEU A 58 5.89 0.59 2.77
N ALA A 59 5.04 1.01 3.71
CA ALA A 59 4.53 0.18 4.79
C ALA A 59 3.12 -0.31 4.44
N PHE A 60 2.89 -1.61 4.58
CA PHE A 60 1.63 -2.28 4.27
C PHE A 60 1.10 -3.05 5.48
N ALA A 61 -0.22 -3.07 5.61
CA ALA A 61 -0.91 -4.17 6.24
C ALA A 61 -0.95 -5.33 5.24
N TRP A 62 -0.05 -6.28 5.41
CA TRP A 62 0.00 -7.50 4.62
C TRP A 62 -1.10 -8.44 5.11
N ALA A 63 -2.16 -8.58 4.33
CA ALA A 63 -3.36 -9.31 4.68
C ALA A 63 -3.23 -10.78 4.28
N LYS A 64 -3.67 -11.70 5.14
CA LYS A 64 -3.73 -13.14 4.88
C LYS A 64 -4.95 -13.52 4.02
N SER A 65 -5.17 -12.76 2.96
CA SER A 65 -6.21 -12.98 1.94
C SER A 65 -5.66 -12.55 0.57
N ASN A 66 -6.18 -13.17 -0.48
CA ASN A 66 -5.88 -12.82 -1.88
C ASN A 66 -7.01 -12.01 -2.54
N ASP A 67 -8.09 -11.75 -1.81
CA ASP A 67 -9.30 -11.10 -2.34
C ASP A 67 -9.13 -9.60 -2.59
N PRO A 68 -8.53 -8.80 -1.68
CA PRO A 68 -8.39 -7.38 -1.96
C PRO A 68 -7.34 -7.15 -3.06
N PRO A 69 -7.49 -6.11 -3.90
CA PRO A 69 -6.37 -5.62 -4.68
C PRO A 69 -5.30 -5.03 -3.76
N ILE A 70 -4.12 -4.70 -4.30
CA ILE A 70 -3.21 -3.80 -3.57
C ILE A 70 -3.95 -2.48 -3.34
N ILE A 71 -4.08 -2.06 -2.09
CA ILE A 71 -4.69 -0.78 -1.71
C ILE A 71 -3.57 0.16 -1.28
N LEU A 72 -3.58 1.37 -1.82
CA LEU A 72 -2.67 2.45 -1.45
C LEU A 72 -3.50 3.54 -0.78
N GLY A 73 -3.25 3.76 0.51
CA GLY A 73 -4.07 4.57 1.40
C GLY A 73 -3.30 5.75 2.01
N GLN A 74 -4.01 6.52 2.83
CA GLN A 74 -3.56 7.81 3.38
C GLN A 74 -2.18 7.74 4.04
N LEU A 75 -1.97 6.76 4.93
CA LEU A 75 -0.69 6.60 5.60
C LEU A 75 0.33 6.00 4.66
N ASN A 76 1.51 6.60 4.71
CA ASN A 76 2.70 6.26 3.96
C ASN A 76 2.57 6.59 2.46
N PHE A 77 1.63 6.03 1.68
CA PHE A 77 1.61 6.33 0.23
C PHE A 77 1.27 7.80 -0.08
N PHE A 78 0.12 8.31 0.40
CA PHE A 78 -0.26 9.72 0.17
C PHE A 78 0.58 10.71 1.00
N MET A 79 1.43 10.21 1.89
CA MET A 79 2.44 11.06 2.57
C MET A 79 3.70 11.22 1.72
N GLU A 80 4.10 10.18 0.98
CA GLU A 80 5.26 10.19 0.07
C GLU A 80 4.95 10.89 -1.27
N PHE A 81 3.70 10.82 -1.73
CA PHE A 81 3.29 11.34 -3.04
C PHE A 81 2.10 12.29 -2.96
N ASP A 82 2.20 13.39 -3.71
CA ASP A 82 1.04 14.20 -4.07
C ASP A 82 0.23 13.46 -5.14
N VAL A 83 -1.09 13.39 -4.93
CA VAL A 83 -2.02 12.67 -5.80
C VAL A 83 -3.17 13.57 -6.20
N CYS A 84 -3.43 13.67 -7.51
CA CYS A 84 -4.60 14.37 -8.05
C CYS A 84 -5.50 13.42 -8.81
N PHE A 85 -6.81 13.45 -8.56
CA PHE A 85 -7.80 12.59 -9.23
C PHE A 85 -8.63 13.37 -10.25
N TYR A 86 -8.66 12.87 -11.48
CA TYR A 86 -9.48 13.37 -12.58
C TYR A 86 -10.64 12.42 -12.84
N ARG A 87 -11.67 12.49 -11.97
CA ARG A 87 -12.75 11.49 -11.88
C ARG A 87 -13.46 11.19 -13.21
N SER A 88 -13.84 12.22 -13.98
CA SER A 88 -14.52 12.03 -15.27
C SER A 88 -13.63 11.40 -16.33
N GLN A 89 -12.31 11.46 -16.15
CA GLN A 89 -11.30 10.91 -17.06
C GLN A 89 -10.80 9.53 -16.63
N LEU A 90 -11.26 9.02 -15.47
CA LEU A 90 -10.75 7.79 -14.86
C LEU A 90 -9.21 7.77 -14.73
N ALA A 91 -8.64 8.95 -14.50
CA ALA A 91 -7.20 9.15 -14.44
C ALA A 91 -6.80 9.77 -13.09
N PHE A 92 -5.55 9.57 -12.72
CA PHE A 92 -4.92 10.26 -11.61
C PHE A 92 -3.47 10.57 -11.96
N GLU A 93 -2.95 11.64 -11.35
CA GLU A 93 -1.54 12.00 -11.40
C GLU A 93 -0.90 11.72 -10.04
N VAL A 94 0.38 11.34 -10.09
CA VAL A 94 1.21 11.09 -8.91
C VAL A 94 2.52 11.84 -9.08
N CYS A 95 2.91 12.61 -8.08
CA CYS A 95 4.17 13.32 -8.03
C CYS A 95 4.87 13.02 -6.69
N PRO A 96 6.19 12.79 -6.66
CA PRO A 96 6.93 12.73 -5.40
C PRO A 96 6.79 14.06 -4.65
N LYS A 97 6.52 13.99 -3.35
CA LYS A 97 6.43 15.19 -2.51
C LYS A 97 7.77 15.93 -2.41
N PHE A 98 8.87 15.18 -2.46
CA PHE A 98 10.22 15.74 -2.54
C PHE A 98 10.79 15.46 -3.93
N ARG A 99 11.16 16.53 -4.63
CA ARG A 99 12.00 16.43 -5.83
C ARG A 99 13.44 16.41 -5.35
N ASP A 100 14.20 15.38 -5.72
CA ASP A 100 15.66 15.50 -5.65
C ASP A 100 16.05 16.70 -6.54
N ASN A 101 16.76 17.63 -5.93
CA ASN A 101 17.18 18.90 -6.53
C ASN A 101 18.41 18.71 -7.42
#